data_AF-A0A507BU71-F1
#
_entry.id   AF-A0A507BU71-F1
#
_cell.length_a   1.000
_cell.length_b   1.000
_cell.length_c   1.000
_cell.angle_alpha   90.00
_cell.angle_beta   90.00
_cell.angle_gamma   90.00
#
_symmetry.space_group_name_H-M   'P 1'
#
loop_
_entity.id
_entity.type
_entity.pdbx_description
1 polymer ?
#
loop_
_entity_poly.entity_id
_entity_poly.type
_entity_poly.pdbx_seq_one_letter_code
_entity_poly.pdbx_strand_id
1 'polypeptide(L)'
;MVLRLICNLFKSPTATSYITSTQATNTNLIPRAILTTAVIENLLHEDTSAQQSAGSLSFNIARIIHDAYPDEEEWACEIVAAIGQGIEKTRDDEALLRLLATLGLLVQYAPASILDLCHALNMIAVIGKGVECMGSKNTDTSSKISQIGTEIIKMLEL
;
A
#
# COMPACT_ATOMS: atom_id res chain seq x y z
N MET A 1 -13.71 5.21 -10.83
CA MET A 1 -13.16 5.04 -12.20
C MET A 1 -11.80 5.73 -12.37
N VAL A 2 -11.62 6.97 -11.91
CA VAL A 2 -10.34 7.71 -12.05
C VAL A 2 -9.14 6.95 -11.48
N LEU A 3 -9.22 6.40 -10.26
CA LEU A 3 -8.11 5.61 -9.68
C LEU A 3 -7.68 4.44 -10.57
N ARG A 4 -8.64 3.72 -11.17
CA ARG A 4 -8.34 2.60 -12.08
C ARG A 4 -7.63 3.08 -13.36
N LEU A 5 -7.98 4.26 -13.86
CA LEU A 5 -7.26 4.87 -14.98
C LEU A 5 -5.82 5.18 -14.58
N ILE A 6 -5.60 5.77 -13.40
CA ILE A 6 -4.26 6.06 -12.87
C ILE A 6 -3.45 4.75 -12.73
N CYS A 7 -4.03 3.68 -12.18
CA CYS A 7 -3.36 2.38 -12.11
C CYS A 7 -2.86 1.91 -13.49
N ASN A 8 -3.64 2.14 -14.53
CA ASN A 8 -3.26 1.74 -15.89
C ASN A 8 -2.15 2.61 -16.50
N LEU A 9 -1.92 3.83 -16.00
CA LEU A 9 -0.80 4.67 -16.43
C LEU A 9 0.55 4.05 -16.10
N PHE A 10 0.63 3.24 -15.03
CA PHE A 10 1.86 2.52 -14.65
C PHE A 10 2.33 1.51 -15.71
N LYS A 11 1.51 1.19 -16.72
CA LYS A 11 1.92 0.33 -17.84
C LYS A 11 2.84 1.03 -18.84
N SER A 12 2.89 2.37 -18.81
CA SER A 12 3.76 3.17 -19.67
C SER A 12 4.91 3.75 -18.84
N PRO A 13 6.19 3.47 -19.18
CA PRO A 13 7.33 4.06 -18.48
C PRO A 13 7.30 5.59 -18.48
N THR A 14 6.89 6.21 -19.59
CA THR A 14 6.78 7.67 -19.70
C THR A 14 5.69 8.23 -18.78
N ALA A 15 4.52 7.60 -18.76
CA ALA A 15 3.44 8.05 -17.89
C ALA A 15 3.78 7.82 -16.42
N THR A 16 4.43 6.70 -16.10
CA THR A 16 4.94 6.39 -14.75
C THR A 16 5.89 7.48 -14.29
N SER A 17 6.93 7.80 -15.08
CA SER A 17 7.88 8.86 -14.76
C SER A 17 7.21 10.21 -14.55
N TYR A 18 6.16 10.53 -15.31
CA TYR A 18 5.41 11.77 -15.14
C TYR A 18 4.60 11.79 -13.83
N ILE A 19 3.82 10.75 -13.53
CA ILE A 19 2.93 10.72 -12.36
C ILE A 19 3.68 10.53 -11.03
N THR A 20 4.89 9.96 -11.07
CA THR A 20 5.75 9.81 -9.88
C THR A 20 6.78 10.94 -9.73
N SER A 21 6.77 11.92 -10.64
CA SER A 21 7.69 13.07 -10.60
C SER A 21 7.47 13.95 -9.37
N THR A 22 8.58 14.35 -8.76
CA THR A 22 8.64 15.34 -7.67
C THR A 22 8.72 16.78 -8.19
N GLN A 23 8.91 16.97 -9.50
CA GLN A 23 9.01 18.31 -10.09
C GLN A 23 7.64 18.95 -10.24
N ALA A 24 7.57 20.23 -9.89
CA ALA A 24 6.37 21.04 -10.12
C ALA A 24 6.11 21.19 -11.62
N THR A 25 4.86 21.00 -12.03
CA THR A 25 4.41 21.29 -13.39
C THR A 25 4.31 22.80 -13.62
N ASN A 26 4.02 23.20 -14.86
CA ASN A 26 3.72 24.59 -15.22
C ASN A 26 2.54 25.20 -14.45
N THR A 27 1.73 24.38 -13.77
CA THR A 27 0.60 24.81 -12.93
C THR A 27 0.95 24.78 -11.44
N ASN A 28 2.24 24.68 -11.07
CA ASN A 28 2.73 24.55 -9.69
C ASN A 28 2.15 23.35 -8.92
N LEU A 29 1.78 22.29 -9.63
CA LEU A 29 1.31 21.05 -9.03
C LEU A 29 2.43 20.02 -9.04
N ILE A 30 2.59 19.27 -7.96
CA ILE A 30 3.56 18.17 -7.87
C ILE A 30 2.80 16.85 -8.09
N PRO A 31 3.00 16.16 -9.23
CA PRO A 31 2.24 14.95 -9.57
C PRO A 31 2.31 13.88 -8.49
N ARG A 32 3.49 13.63 -7.93
CA ARG A 32 3.68 12.67 -6.84
C ARG A 32 2.84 13.03 -5.60
N ALA A 33 2.82 14.31 -5.22
CA ALA A 33 2.06 14.75 -4.05
C ALA A 33 0.56 14.50 -4.25
N ILE A 34 0.03 14.85 -5.43
CA ILE A 34 -1.38 14.59 -5.80
C ILE A 34 -1.68 13.09 -5.80
N LEU A 35 -0.79 12.29 -6.38
CA LEU A 35 -0.92 10.84 -6.44
C LEU A 35 -0.99 10.24 -5.02
N THR A 36 -0.12 10.70 -4.14
CA THR A 36 -0.04 10.26 -2.75
C THR A 36 -1.30 10.64 -1.98
N THR A 37 -1.73 11.90 -2.05
CA THR A 37 -3.00 12.35 -1.44
C THR A 37 -4.17 11.52 -1.94
N ALA A 38 -4.27 11.29 -3.25
CA ALA A 38 -5.35 10.50 -3.83
C ALA A 38 -5.35 9.05 -3.32
N VAL A 39 -4.19 8.43 -3.13
CA VAL A 39 -4.09 7.09 -2.53
C VAL A 39 -4.56 7.10 -1.09
N ILE A 40 -4.01 7.99 -0.25
CA ILE A 40 -4.32 8.05 1.18
C ILE A 40 -5.82 8.27 1.41
N GLU A 41 -6.40 9.27 0.76
CA GLU A 41 -7.82 9.58 0.90
C GLU A 41 -8.71 8.40 0.48
N ASN A 42 -8.34 7.68 -0.58
CA ASN A 42 -9.17 6.60 -1.11
C ASN A 42 -8.96 5.25 -0.40
N LEU A 43 -7.81 5.02 0.22
CA LEU A 43 -7.61 3.89 1.14
C LEU A 43 -8.54 3.99 2.36
N LEU A 44 -8.81 5.22 2.80
CA LEU A 44 -9.65 5.51 3.96
C LEU A 44 -11.09 5.86 3.58
N HIS A 45 -11.47 5.73 2.32
CA HIS A 45 -12.82 6.03 1.84
C HIS A 45 -13.83 4.96 2.30
N GLU A 46 -15.11 5.30 2.36
CA GLU A 46 -16.17 4.37 2.80
C GLU A 46 -16.57 3.36 1.71
N ASP A 47 -16.46 3.75 0.44
CA ASP A 47 -16.71 2.88 -0.72
C ASP A 47 -15.58 1.85 -0.92
N THR A 48 -15.93 0.58 -0.78
CA THR A 48 -15.07 -0.58 -1.06
C THR A 48 -14.42 -0.53 -2.44
N SER A 49 -15.13 -0.08 -3.47
CA SER A 49 -14.59 0.00 -4.84
C SER A 49 -13.45 1.04 -4.94
N ALA A 50 -13.53 2.10 -4.14
CA ALA A 50 -12.46 3.09 -4.00
C ALA A 50 -11.27 2.47 -3.26
N GLN A 51 -11.50 1.79 -2.14
CA GLN A 51 -10.45 1.10 -1.37
C GLN A 51 -9.70 0.06 -2.20
N GLN A 52 -10.40 -0.80 -2.95
CA GLN A 52 -9.76 -1.80 -3.83
C GLN A 52 -8.91 -1.15 -4.94
N SER A 53 -9.41 -0.05 -5.51
CA SER A 53 -8.69 0.69 -6.55
C SER A 53 -7.44 1.36 -5.96
N ALA A 54 -7.57 1.97 -4.77
CA ALA A 54 -6.47 2.58 -4.05
C ALA A 54 -5.43 1.55 -3.58
N GLY A 55 -5.85 0.36 -3.12
CA GLY A 55 -4.95 -0.74 -2.81
C GLY A 55 -4.17 -1.22 -4.03
N SER A 56 -4.81 -1.29 -5.21
CA SER A 56 -4.11 -1.61 -6.46
C SER A 56 -3.10 -0.51 -6.85
N LEU A 57 -3.48 0.75 -6.65
CA LEU A 57 -2.60 1.89 -6.93
C LEU A 57 -1.40 1.92 -5.97
N SER A 58 -1.65 1.63 -4.69
CA SER A 58 -0.62 1.54 -3.65
C SER A 58 0.39 0.43 -3.97
N PHE A 59 -0.07 -0.72 -4.45
CA PHE A 59 0.81 -1.80 -4.87
C PHE A 59 1.74 -1.38 -6.01
N ASN A 60 1.22 -0.65 -7.01
CA ASN A 60 2.04 -0.11 -8.10
C ASN A 60 3.08 0.90 -7.60
N ILE A 61 2.72 1.76 -6.64
CA ILE A 61 3.65 2.71 -6.01
C ILE A 61 4.71 1.97 -5.20
N ALA A 62 4.31 0.99 -4.38
CA ALA A 62 5.21 0.17 -3.59
C ALA A 62 6.26 -0.53 -4.46
N ARG A 63 5.90 -0.96 -5.68
CA ARG A 63 6.87 -1.52 -6.62
C ARG A 63 7.95 -0.53 -7.03
N ILE A 64 7.58 0.73 -7.30
CA ILE A 64 8.54 1.79 -7.64
C ILE A 64 9.45 2.10 -6.46
N ILE A 65 8.87 2.24 -5.27
CA ILE A 65 9.60 2.50 -4.02
C ILE A 65 10.59 1.36 -3.74
N HIS A 66 10.12 0.11 -3.78
CA HIS A 66 10.92 -1.07 -3.51
C HIS A 66 12.13 -1.18 -4.47
N ASP A 67 11.93 -0.91 -5.76
CA ASP A 67 13.00 -0.93 -6.75
C ASP A 67 14.01 0.21 -6.59
N ALA A 68 13.64 1.27 -5.85
CA ALA A 68 14.45 2.47 -5.63
C ALA A 68 14.98 2.60 -4.20
N TYR A 69 14.76 1.61 -3.32
CA TYR A 69 15.30 1.70 -1.96
C TYR A 69 16.82 1.81 -1.95
N PRO A 70 17.40 2.64 -1.05
CA PRO A 70 16.74 3.42 0.01
C PRO A 70 16.27 4.83 -0.40
N ASP A 71 16.43 5.25 -1.66
CA ASP A 71 16.23 6.65 -2.09
C ASP A 71 14.78 7.15 -1.91
N GLU A 72 13.80 6.24 -1.88
CA GLU A 72 12.37 6.52 -1.76
C GLU A 72 11.80 6.27 -0.35
N GLU A 73 12.64 6.29 0.69
CA GLU A 73 12.26 6.01 2.08
C GLU A 73 11.17 6.94 2.63
N GLU A 74 11.24 8.25 2.35
CA GLU A 74 10.22 9.21 2.80
C GLU A 74 8.84 8.87 2.23
N TRP A 75 8.80 8.56 0.93
CA TRP A 75 7.56 8.18 0.27
C TRP A 75 7.03 6.84 0.78
N ALA A 76 7.94 5.90 1.09
CA ALA A 76 7.58 4.63 1.72
C ALA A 76 6.90 4.82 3.08
N CYS A 77 7.40 5.75 3.91
CA CYS A 77 6.80 6.04 5.22
C CYS A 77 5.34 6.48 5.09
N GLU A 78 5.05 7.39 4.15
CA GLU A 78 3.69 7.88 3.90
C GLU A 78 2.74 6.75 3.49
N ILE A 79 3.21 5.88 2.58
CA ILE A 79 2.41 4.75 2.10
C ILE A 79 2.23 3.71 3.20
N VAL A 80 3.27 3.32 3.95
CA VAL A 80 3.17 2.35 5.06
C VAL A 80 2.17 2.82 6.12
N ALA A 81 2.23 4.10 6.51
CA ALA A 81 1.30 4.67 7.49
C ALA A 81 -0.16 4.61 7.00
N ALA A 82 -0.40 4.93 5.72
CA ALA A 82 -1.73 4.87 5.13
C ALA A 82 -2.25 3.44 4.98
N ILE A 83 -1.37 2.49 4.63
CA ILE A 83 -1.70 1.07 4.53
C ILE A 83 -2.10 0.49 5.89
N GLY A 84 -1.37 0.83 6.97
CA GLY A 84 -1.73 0.40 8.32
C GLY A 84 -3.16 0.80 8.70
N GLN A 85 -3.50 2.08 8.51
CA GLN A 85 -4.86 2.57 8.74
C GLN A 85 -5.89 1.92 7.80
N GLY A 86 -5.53 1.69 6.53
CA GLY A 86 -6.36 1.00 5.56
C GLY A 86 -6.70 -0.44 6.00
N ILE A 87 -5.72 -1.18 6.53
CA ILE A 87 -5.91 -2.55 7.04
C ILE A 87 -6.89 -2.57 8.21
N GLU A 88 -6.75 -1.64 9.17
CA GLU A 88 -7.66 -1.56 10.32
C GLU A 88 -9.11 -1.24 9.92
N LYS A 89 -9.27 -0.39 8.89
CA LYS A 89 -10.59 0.10 8.46
C LYS A 89 -11.29 -0.82 7.47
N THR A 90 -10.55 -1.48 6.58
CA THR A 90 -11.18 -2.25 5.50
C THR A 90 -11.98 -3.45 6.03
N ARG A 91 -13.08 -3.75 5.34
CA ARG A 91 -13.96 -4.89 5.62
C ARG A 91 -14.17 -5.75 4.37
N ASP A 92 -13.33 -5.54 3.35
CA ASP A 92 -13.37 -6.23 2.08
C ASP A 92 -12.12 -7.09 1.89
N ASP A 93 -12.32 -8.37 1.55
CA ASP A 93 -11.23 -9.37 1.46
C ASP A 93 -10.24 -8.96 0.35
N GLU A 94 -10.77 -8.47 -0.76
CA GLU A 94 -10.02 -8.08 -1.93
C GLU A 94 -9.18 -6.81 -1.69
N ALA A 95 -9.72 -5.83 -0.98
CA ALA A 95 -8.98 -4.66 -0.53
C ALA A 95 -7.88 -5.10 0.44
N LEU A 96 -8.20 -5.87 1.49
CA LEU A 96 -7.23 -6.34 2.47
C LEU A 96 -6.06 -7.11 1.82
N LEU A 97 -6.36 -8.03 0.90
CA LEU A 97 -5.33 -8.78 0.18
C LEU A 97 -4.35 -7.85 -0.55
N ARG A 98 -4.85 -6.80 -1.21
CA ARG A 98 -4.02 -5.82 -1.92
C ARG A 98 -3.18 -4.99 -0.94
N LEU A 99 -3.73 -4.61 0.21
CA LEU A 99 -3.00 -3.88 1.25
C LEU A 99 -1.87 -4.73 1.84
N LEU A 100 -2.14 -5.99 2.16
CA LEU A 100 -1.13 -6.93 2.65
C LEU A 100 -0.04 -7.17 1.59
N ALA A 101 -0.42 -7.39 0.33
CA ALA A 101 0.57 -7.53 -0.75
C ALA A 101 1.45 -6.27 -0.90
N THR A 102 0.85 -5.08 -0.76
CA THR A 102 1.58 -3.79 -0.81
C THR A 102 2.55 -3.68 0.36
N LEU A 103 2.09 -3.95 1.58
CA LEU A 103 2.92 -3.91 2.79
C LEU A 103 4.06 -4.92 2.69
N GLY A 104 3.76 -6.16 2.28
CA GLY A 104 4.76 -7.21 2.09
C GLY A 104 5.90 -6.78 1.16
N LEU A 105 5.56 -6.11 0.06
CA LEU A 105 6.56 -5.56 -0.86
C LEU A 105 7.38 -4.42 -0.24
N LEU A 106 6.75 -3.56 0.56
CA LEU A 106 7.42 -2.42 1.21
C LEU A 106 8.33 -2.84 2.37
N VAL A 107 8.00 -3.91 3.09
CA VAL A 107 8.83 -4.43 4.20
C VAL A 107 9.94 -5.36 3.71
N GLN A 108 9.73 -6.04 2.58
CA GLN A 108 10.75 -6.90 2.00
C GLN A 108 11.95 -6.06 1.54
N TYR A 109 13.11 -6.29 2.16
CA TYR A 109 14.35 -5.52 1.95
C TYR A 109 14.25 -4.04 2.33
N ALA A 110 13.34 -3.69 3.24
CA ALA A 110 13.17 -2.30 3.66
C ALA A 110 14.36 -1.78 4.48
N PRO A 111 14.65 -0.47 4.40
CA PRO A 111 15.51 0.20 5.37
C PRO A 111 15.00 0.02 6.81
N ALA A 112 15.91 0.05 7.79
CA ALA A 112 15.58 -0.16 9.20
C ALA A 112 14.50 0.81 9.71
N SER A 113 14.51 2.06 9.26
CA SER A 113 13.50 3.07 9.59
C SER A 113 12.07 2.69 9.21
N ILE A 114 11.89 1.96 8.09
CA ILE A 114 10.57 1.47 7.67
C ILE A 114 10.10 0.35 8.60
N LEU A 115 11.01 -0.51 9.07
CA LEU A 115 10.72 -1.54 10.05
C LEU A 115 10.39 -0.92 11.42
N ASP A 116 11.18 0.06 11.85
CA ASP A 116 10.94 0.84 13.08
C ASP A 116 9.57 1.52 13.04
N LEU A 117 9.18 2.08 11.88
CA LEU A 117 7.85 2.66 11.67
C LEU A 117 6.76 1.58 11.78
N CYS A 118 6.95 0.40 11.20
CA CYS A 118 6.01 -0.71 11.33
C CYS A 118 5.83 -1.14 12.80
N HIS A 119 6.91 -1.17 13.59
CA HIS A 119 6.84 -1.44 15.02
C HIS A 119 6.11 -0.33 15.78
N ALA A 120 6.43 0.94 15.49
CA ALA A 120 5.79 2.09 16.12
C ALA A 120 4.28 2.15 15.85
N LEU A 121 3.85 1.72 14.66
CA LEU A 121 2.44 1.60 14.28
C LEU A 121 1.77 0.32 14.79
N ASN A 122 2.49 -0.53 15.52
CA ASN A 122 2.03 -1.84 15.99
C ASN A 122 1.47 -2.70 14.84
N MET A 123 2.19 -2.71 13.71
CA MET A 123 1.71 -3.29 12.46
C MET A 123 1.43 -4.80 12.58
N ILE A 124 2.16 -5.53 13.43
CA ILE A 124 1.90 -6.94 13.72
C ILE A 124 0.47 -7.14 14.24
N ALA A 125 0.04 -6.34 15.21
CA ALA A 125 -1.32 -6.43 15.75
C ALA A 125 -2.38 -5.98 14.74
N VAL A 126 -2.07 -4.97 13.91
CA VAL A 126 -2.94 -4.50 12.83
C VAL A 126 -3.19 -5.61 11.80
N ILE A 127 -2.12 -6.26 11.33
CA ILE A 127 -2.22 -7.39 10.39
C ILE A 127 -2.97 -8.56 11.04
N GLY A 128 -2.62 -8.91 12.28
CA GLY A 128 -3.26 -10.02 13.01
C GLY A 128 -4.78 -9.87 13.08
N LYS A 129 -5.27 -8.69 13.47
CA LYS A 129 -6.72 -8.41 13.49
C LYS A 129 -7.36 -8.52 12.10
N GLY A 130 -6.69 -8.00 11.07
CA GLY A 130 -7.17 -8.10 9.69
C GLY A 130 -7.28 -9.54 9.20
N VAL A 131 -6.26 -10.36 9.48
CA VAL A 131 -6.23 -11.79 9.16
C VAL A 131 -7.30 -12.56 9.94
N GLU A 132 -7.48 -12.31 11.23
CA GLU A 132 -8.50 -13.01 12.03
C GLU A 132 -9.92 -12.71 11.53
N CYS A 133 -10.19 -11.44 11.20
CA CYS A 133 -11.51 -11.00 10.74
C CYS A 133 -11.92 -11.62 9.39
N MET A 134 -10.94 -11.90 8.51
CA MET A 134 -11.19 -12.24 7.10
C MET A 134 -10.73 -13.67 6.73
N GLY A 135 -9.74 -14.19 7.43
CA GLY A 135 -9.14 -15.52 7.28
C GLY A 135 -10.07 -16.68 7.67
N SER A 136 -11.17 -16.40 8.38
CA SER A 136 -12.17 -17.39 8.78
C SER A 136 -13.12 -17.80 7.64
N LYS A 137 -13.15 -17.05 6.54
CA LYS A 137 -13.97 -17.36 5.37
C LYS A 137 -13.30 -18.48 4.59
N ASN A 138 -14.00 -19.57 4.28
CA ASN A 138 -13.43 -20.70 3.53
C ASN A 138 -13.35 -20.37 2.02
N THR A 139 -12.53 -19.38 1.65
CA THR A 139 -12.35 -18.88 0.28
C THR A 139 -10.87 -18.86 -0.11
N ASP A 140 -10.57 -18.86 -1.41
CA ASP A 140 -9.19 -18.74 -1.94
C ASP A 140 -8.53 -17.40 -1.56
N THR A 141 -9.30 -16.30 -1.54
CA THR A 141 -8.78 -14.99 -1.11
C THR A 141 -8.41 -15.00 0.37
N SER A 142 -9.22 -15.63 1.22
CA SER A 142 -8.99 -15.74 2.66
C SER A 142 -7.74 -16.56 3.01
N SER A 143 -7.48 -17.65 2.27
CA SER A 143 -6.26 -18.44 2.45
C SER A 143 -5.01 -17.62 2.09
N LYS A 144 -5.06 -16.84 1.00
CA LYS A 144 -3.99 -15.91 0.59
C LYS A 144 -3.75 -14.80 1.61
N ILE A 145 -4.82 -14.20 2.15
CA ILE A 145 -4.73 -13.21 3.23
C ILE A 145 -3.98 -13.80 4.42
N SER A 146 -4.35 -15.01 4.84
CA SER A 146 -3.73 -15.68 5.99
C SER A 146 -2.25 -15.99 5.75
N GLN A 147 -1.92 -16.49 4.55
CA GLN A 147 -0.53 -16.80 4.17
C GLN A 147 0.34 -15.54 4.14
N ILE A 148 -0.08 -14.52 3.37
CA ILE A 148 0.69 -13.28 3.22
C ILE A 148 0.83 -12.56 4.57
N GLY A 149 -0.26 -12.45 5.34
CA GLY A 149 -0.23 -11.83 6.66
C GLY A 149 0.76 -12.51 7.60
N THR A 150 0.79 -13.85 7.61
CA THR A 150 1.73 -14.63 8.43
C THR A 150 3.19 -14.36 8.03
N GLU A 151 3.49 -14.32 6.72
CA GLU A 151 4.86 -14.05 6.25
C GLU A 151 5.30 -12.62 6.58
N ILE A 152 4.40 -11.64 6.49
CA ILE A 152 4.71 -10.25 6.87
C ILE A 152 5.01 -10.15 8.37
N ILE A 153 4.21 -10.80 9.21
CA ILE A 153 4.46 -10.82 10.65
C ILE A 153 5.85 -11.38 10.96
N LYS A 154 6.23 -12.51 10.33
CA LYS A 154 7.59 -13.08 10.49
C LYS A 154 8.68 -12.10 10.08
N MET A 155 8.49 -11.37 8.97
CA MET A 155 9.47 -10.38 8.51
C MET A 155 9.62 -9.21 9.50
N LEU A 156 8.57 -8.86 10.22
CA LEU A 156 8.57 -7.78 11.22
C LEU A 156 9.05 -8.24 12.61
N GLU A 157 9.20 -9.53 12.86
CA GLU A 157 9.70 -10.06 14.14
C GLU A 157 11.23 -10.25 14.17
N LEU A 158 11.89 -10.13 13.02
CA LEU A 158 13.34 -10.22 12.84
C LEU A 158 14.04 -8.91 13.22
#